data_AF-A0A978VZL9-F1
#
_entry.id   AF-A0A978VZL9-F1
#
_cell.length_a   1.000
_cell.length_b   1.000
_cell.length_c   1.000
_cell.angle_alpha   90.00
_cell.angle_beta   90.00
_cell.angle_gamma   90.00
#
_symmetry.space_group_name_H-M   'P 1'
#
loop_
_entity.id
_entity.type
_entity.pdbx_description
1 polymer ?
#
loop_
_entity_poly.entity_id
_entity_poly.type
_entity_poly.pdbx_seq_one_letter_code
_entity_poly.pdbx_strand_id
1 'polypeptide(L)'
;MEKILVPLPEPEARRAMFEELLSQPGNENLPYDLLVERTEGYSGSDIRLLCKEAAMQPLRRLMTLLEERQDVVPEDELPKVGPISHEDVENALKNTRPSAHLQAHRYEKFNADYGSQILQ
;
A
#
# COMPACT_ATOMS: atom_id res chain seq x y z
N MET A 1 5.52 -22.16 -23.83
CA MET A 1 5.06 -21.30 -22.72
C MET A 1 4.15 -20.25 -23.31
N GLU A 2 2.86 -20.31 -23.02
CA GLU A 2 1.96 -19.19 -23.28
C GLU A 2 2.32 -18.05 -22.31
N LYS A 3 2.34 -16.82 -22.81
CA LYS A 3 2.57 -15.62 -22.00
C LYS A 3 1.21 -14.96 -21.77
N ILE A 4 0.82 -14.78 -20.52
CA ILE A 4 -0.41 -14.08 -20.14
C ILE A 4 -0.03 -12.71 -19.59
N LEU A 5 -0.69 -11.67 -20.06
CA LEU A 5 -0.55 -10.31 -19.53
C LEU A 5 -1.47 -10.16 -18.31
N VAL A 6 -0.89 -9.75 -17.18
CA VAL A 6 -1.66 -9.38 -16.00
C VAL A 6 -1.80 -7.85 -15.97
N PRO A 7 -3.03 -7.30 -16.06
CA PRO A 7 -3.24 -5.86 -16.00
C PRO A 7 -3.02 -5.32 -14.57
N LEU A 8 -3.06 -4.00 -14.44
CA LEU A 8 -3.08 -3.35 -13.13
C LEU A 8 -4.40 -3.67 -12.39
N PRO A 9 -4.39 -3.66 -11.04
CA PRO A 9 -5.59 -3.92 -10.27
C PRO A 9 -6.64 -2.82 -10.46
N GLU A 10 -7.87 -3.23 -10.76
CA GLU A 10 -9.06 -2.38 -10.80
C GLU A 10 -9.44 -1.84 -9.41
N PRO A 11 -10.26 -0.78 -9.30
CA PRO A 11 -10.61 -0.16 -8.03
C PRO A 11 -11.06 -1.13 -6.93
N GLU A 12 -11.90 -2.11 -7.27
CA GLU A 12 -12.42 -3.12 -6.34
C GLU A 12 -11.30 -4.06 -5.85
N ALA A 13 -10.37 -4.43 -6.75
CA ALA A 13 -9.22 -5.23 -6.39
C ALA A 13 -8.27 -4.45 -5.48
N ARG A 14 -8.04 -3.15 -5.76
CA ARG A 14 -7.23 -2.29 -4.88
C ARG A 14 -7.85 -2.16 -3.49
N ARG A 15 -9.17 -1.96 -3.42
CA ARG A 15 -9.91 -1.95 -2.14
C ARG A 15 -9.67 -3.23 -1.35
N ALA A 16 -9.90 -4.39 -1.96
CA ALA A 16 -9.73 -5.68 -1.29
C ALA A 16 -8.29 -5.86 -0.79
N MET A 17 -7.29 -5.44 -1.57
CA MET A 17 -5.89 -5.45 -1.14
C MET A 17 -5.64 -4.55 0.07
N PHE A 18 -6.20 -3.33 0.11
CA PHE A 18 -6.04 -2.45 1.27
C PHE A 18 -6.73 -3.02 2.51
N GLU A 19 -7.94 -3.53 2.37
CA GLU A 19 -8.69 -4.15 3.47
C GLU A 19 -7.95 -5.36 4.02
N GLU A 20 -7.37 -6.21 3.16
CA GLU A 20 -6.57 -7.37 3.58
C GLU A 20 -5.28 -6.94 4.28
N LEU A 21 -4.51 -6.04 3.66
CA LEU A 21 -3.15 -5.68 4.13
C LEU A 21 -3.16 -4.76 5.36
N LEU A 22 -4.23 -4.02 5.59
CA LEU A 22 -4.36 -3.07 6.71
C LEU A 22 -5.30 -3.57 7.81
N SER A 23 -5.84 -4.79 7.68
CA SER A 23 -6.69 -5.42 8.70
C SER A 23 -5.89 -5.70 9.97
N GLN A 24 -6.07 -4.82 10.97
CA GLN A 24 -5.56 -4.96 12.33
C GLN A 24 -6.59 -4.36 13.30
N PRO A 25 -6.67 -4.85 14.56
CA PRO A 25 -7.51 -4.24 15.58
C PRO A 25 -7.22 -2.74 15.73
N GLY A 26 -8.25 -1.89 15.71
CA GLY A 26 -8.12 -0.43 15.80
C GLY A 26 -7.98 0.31 14.46
N ASN A 27 -7.93 -0.41 13.33
CA ASN A 27 -7.87 0.17 11.98
C ASN A 27 -9.25 0.22 11.28
N GLU A 28 -10.36 0.18 12.01
CA GLU A 28 -11.71 0.02 11.43
C GLU A 28 -12.15 1.22 10.59
N ASN A 29 -11.59 2.41 10.85
CA ASN A 29 -12.00 3.66 10.24
C ASN A 29 -10.95 4.25 9.26
N LEU A 30 -10.15 3.40 8.62
CA LEU A 30 -9.21 3.86 7.61
C LEU A 30 -9.94 4.38 6.35
N PRO A 31 -9.40 5.40 5.66
CA PRO A 31 -10.05 6.03 4.51
C PRO A 31 -9.86 5.21 3.23
N TYR A 32 -10.51 4.05 3.12
CA TYR A 32 -10.36 3.16 1.96
C TYR A 32 -10.80 3.80 0.64
N ASP A 33 -11.81 4.67 0.66
CA ASP A 33 -12.24 5.42 -0.54
C ASP A 33 -11.10 6.29 -1.08
N LEU A 34 -10.41 7.03 -0.20
CA LEU A 34 -9.26 7.86 -0.55
C LEU A 34 -8.11 7.01 -1.11
N LEU A 35 -7.83 5.85 -0.48
CA LEU A 35 -6.80 4.93 -0.95
C LEU A 35 -7.09 4.46 -2.37
N VAL A 36 -8.32 4.06 -2.67
CA VAL A 36 -8.72 3.58 -4.00
C VAL A 36 -8.64 4.69 -5.04
N GLU A 37 -9.12 5.89 -4.70
CA GLU A 37 -9.10 7.08 -5.58
C GLU A 37 -7.67 7.49 -5.92
N ARG A 38 -6.78 7.55 -4.93
CA ARG A 38 -5.42 8.09 -5.09
C ARG A 38 -4.40 7.09 -5.63
N THR A 39 -4.77 5.84 -5.82
CA THR A 39 -3.86 4.77 -6.25
C THR A 39 -4.18 4.21 -7.63
N GLU A 40 -4.86 5.00 -8.47
CA GLU A 40 -4.94 4.72 -9.90
C GLU A 40 -3.52 4.55 -10.49
N GLY A 41 -3.33 3.51 -11.30
CA GLY A 41 -2.03 3.20 -11.89
C GLY A 41 -1.03 2.52 -10.94
N TYR A 42 -1.40 2.21 -9.69
CA TYR A 42 -0.54 1.43 -8.80
C TYR A 42 -0.54 -0.04 -9.20
N SER A 43 0.63 -0.65 -9.24
CA SER A 43 0.75 -2.12 -9.28
C SER A 43 0.47 -2.71 -7.90
N GLY A 44 0.23 -4.02 -7.83
CA GLY A 44 0.05 -4.69 -6.54
C GLY A 44 1.26 -4.54 -5.60
N SER A 45 2.47 -4.37 -6.15
CA SER A 45 3.67 -4.13 -5.35
C SER A 45 3.75 -2.70 -4.80
N ASP A 46 3.25 -1.71 -5.55
CA ASP A 46 3.15 -0.33 -5.08
C ASP A 46 2.15 -0.23 -3.92
N ILE A 47 1.01 -0.92 -4.03
CA ILE A 47 0.00 -1.02 -2.96
C ILE A 47 0.61 -1.63 -1.70
N ARG A 48 1.34 -2.74 -1.81
CA ARG A 48 2.03 -3.36 -0.68
C ARG A 48 3.06 -2.43 -0.03
N LEU A 49 3.81 -1.68 -0.84
CA LEU A 49 4.77 -0.71 -0.33
C LEU A 49 4.05 0.41 0.43
N LEU A 50 2.95 0.94 -0.12
CA LEU A 50 2.13 1.96 0.54
C LEU A 50 1.61 1.46 1.90
N CYS A 51 1.02 0.26 1.95
CA CYS A 51 0.53 -0.31 3.20
C CYS A 51 1.65 -0.47 4.24
N LYS A 52 2.83 -0.91 3.80
CA LYS A 52 4.01 -1.01 4.67
C LYS A 52 4.42 0.36 5.21
N GLU A 53 4.47 1.40 4.38
CA GLU A 53 4.84 2.75 4.83
C GLU A 53 3.83 3.34 5.82
N ALA A 54 2.54 3.07 5.63
CA ALA A 54 1.49 3.45 6.59
C ALA A 54 1.65 2.70 7.92
N ALA A 55 1.86 1.37 7.88
CA ALA A 55 2.05 0.54 9.07
C ALA A 55 3.33 0.86 9.86
N MET A 56 4.33 1.46 9.22
CA MET A 56 5.55 1.90 9.90
C MET A 56 5.37 3.19 10.71
N GLN A 57 4.36 4.01 10.44
CA GLN A 57 4.20 5.30 11.14
C GLN A 57 3.88 5.15 12.63
N PRO A 58 2.96 4.28 13.07
CA PRO A 58 2.72 4.05 14.51
C PRO A 58 3.96 3.52 15.23
N LEU A 59 4.75 2.68 14.57
CA LEU A 59 6.01 2.17 15.11
C LEU A 59 7.04 3.29 15.27
N ARG A 60 7.20 4.17 14.28
CA ARG A 60 8.12 5.32 14.39
C ARG A 60 7.73 6.24 15.54
N ARG A 61 6.43 6.54 15.71
CA ARG A 61 5.93 7.32 16.86
C ARG A 61 6.28 6.68 18.19
N LEU A 62 6.07 5.37 18.31
CA LEU A 62 6.42 4.62 19.52
C LEU A 62 7.92 4.71 19.81
N MET A 63 8.77 4.52 18.79
CA MET A 63 10.22 4.62 18.96
C MET A 63 10.65 6.00 19.44
N THR A 64 10.12 7.08 18.84
CA THR A 64 10.41 8.45 19.28
C THR A 64 10.00 8.67 20.75
N LEU A 65 8.82 8.19 21.15
CA LEU A 65 8.37 8.27 22.55
C LEU A 65 9.28 7.50 23.52
N LEU A 66 9.85 6.38 23.09
CA LEU A 66 10.78 5.60 23.91
C LEU A 66 12.17 6.26 23.98
N GLU A 67 12.63 6.91 22.90
CA GLU A 67 13.89 7.66 22.88
C GLU A 67 13.84 8.92 23.75
N GLU A 68 12.67 9.56 23.87
CA GLU A 68 12.46 10.73 24.73
C GLU A 68 12.39 10.39 26.22
N ARG A 69 12.13 9.12 26.57
CA ARG A 69 12.13 8.65 27.96
C ARG A 69 13.57 8.52 28.47
N GLN A 70 13.82 9.04 29.66
CA GLN A 70 15.13 8.96 30.32
C GLN A 70 15.24 7.73 31.22
N ASP A 71 14.13 7.06 31.50
CA ASP A 71 14.00 5.89 32.35
C ASP A 71 14.02 4.58 31.52
N VAL A 72 14.67 3.56 32.08
CA VAL A 72 14.63 2.21 31.51
C VAL A 72 13.26 1.61 31.80
N VAL A 73 12.46 1.43 30.75
CA VAL A 73 11.14 0.82 30.85
C VAL A 73 11.30 -0.72 30.85
N PRO A 74 10.75 -1.44 31.85
CA PRO A 74 10.68 -2.90 31.81
C PRO A 74 9.97 -3.41 30.55
N GLU A 75 10.39 -4.57 30.04
CA GLU A 75 9.86 -5.10 28.77
C GLU A 75 8.34 -5.35 28.81
N ASP A 76 7.82 -5.77 29.96
CA ASP A 76 6.40 -6.01 30.21
C ASP A 76 5.55 -4.73 30.33
N GLU A 77 6.19 -3.57 30.49
CA GLU A 77 5.55 -2.26 30.54
C GLU A 77 5.71 -1.46 29.23
N LEU A 78 6.34 -2.04 28.21
CA LEU A 78 6.52 -1.37 26.92
C LEU A 78 5.16 -1.03 26.31
N PRO A 79 4.96 0.22 25.84
CA PRO A 79 3.74 0.57 25.14
C PRO A 79 3.65 -0.25 23.85
N LYS A 80 2.44 -0.71 23.53
CA LYS A 80 2.18 -1.40 22.27
C LYS A 80 2.16 -0.41 21.11
N VAL A 81 2.49 -0.91 19.91
CA VAL A 81 2.30 -0.16 18.68
C VAL A 81 0.82 0.19 18.51
N GLY A 82 0.52 1.47 18.35
CA GLY A 82 -0.84 1.95 18.14
C GLY A 82 -1.39 1.62 16.75
N PRO A 83 -2.69 1.88 16.51
CA PRO A 83 -3.30 1.70 15.20
C PRO A 83 -2.77 2.71 14.18
N ILE A 84 -3.02 2.42 12.90
CA ILE A 84 -2.74 3.33 11.78
C ILE A 84 -3.78 4.44 11.79
N SER A 85 -3.33 5.69 11.70
CA SER A 85 -4.22 6.85 11.63
C SER A 85 -4.53 7.23 10.18
N HIS A 86 -5.53 8.10 9.98
CA HIS A 86 -5.79 8.73 8.68
C HIS A 86 -4.56 9.50 8.15
N GLU A 87 -3.85 10.19 9.04
CA GLU A 87 -2.65 10.96 8.70
C GLU A 87 -1.51 10.05 8.22
N ASP A 88 -1.39 8.85 8.77
CA ASP A 88 -0.40 7.86 8.34
C ASP A 88 -0.63 7.41 6.90
N VAL A 89 -1.90 7.21 6.54
CA VAL A 89 -2.32 6.88 5.18
C VAL A 89 -2.00 8.03 4.22
N GLU A 90 -2.34 9.27 4.59
CA GLU A 90 -2.00 10.44 3.79
C GLU A 90 -0.49 10.60 3.58
N ASN A 91 0.30 10.39 4.63
CA ASN A 91 1.74 10.48 4.56
C ASN A 91 2.34 9.35 3.71
N ALA A 92 1.80 8.14 3.79
CA ALA A 92 2.20 7.04 2.91
C ALA A 92 1.87 7.34 1.44
N LEU A 93 0.70 7.92 1.16
CA LEU A 93 0.32 8.36 -0.19
C LEU A 93 1.25 9.44 -0.75
N LYS A 94 1.68 10.40 0.07
CA LYS A 94 2.63 11.46 -0.34
C LYS A 94 4.01 10.91 -0.68
N ASN A 95 4.42 9.84 0.01
CA ASN A 95 5.77 9.28 -0.06
C ASN A 95 5.92 8.06 -0.97
N THR A 96 4.81 7.54 -1.50
CA THR A 96 4.82 6.44 -2.49
C THR A 96 4.38 6.95 -3.86
N ARG A 97 4.90 6.32 -4.92
CA ARG A 97 4.58 6.67 -6.31
C ARG A 97 4.28 5.40 -7.12
N PRO A 98 3.39 5.47 -8.12
CA PRO A 98 3.11 4.32 -8.97
C PRO A 98 4.35 3.95 -9.79
N SER A 99 4.72 2.67 -9.81
CA SER A 99 5.83 2.18 -10.63
C SER A 99 5.37 1.78 -12.04
N ALA A 100 4.07 1.52 -12.22
CA ALA A 100 3.55 0.99 -13.48
C ALA A 100 3.68 1.95 -14.67
N HIS A 101 3.71 3.27 -14.44
CA HIS A 101 3.97 4.25 -15.51
C HIS A 101 5.30 3.97 -16.23
N LEU A 102 6.29 3.42 -15.54
CA LEU A 102 7.59 3.05 -16.11
C LEU A 102 7.50 1.84 -17.06
N GLN A 103 6.41 1.07 -17.01
CA GLN A 103 6.23 -0.18 -17.75
C GLN A 103 5.29 -0.04 -18.95
N ALA A 104 4.73 1.15 -19.23
CA ALA A 104 3.79 1.38 -20.33
C ALA A 104 4.33 0.87 -21.69
N HIS A 105 5.60 1.13 -21.97
CA HIS A 105 6.29 0.63 -23.17
C HIS A 105 6.28 -0.90 -23.31
N ARG A 106 6.25 -1.64 -22.20
CA ARG A 106 6.18 -3.12 -22.22
C ARG A 106 4.77 -3.61 -22.53
N TYR A 107 3.74 -2.89 -22.08
CA TYR A 107 2.35 -3.19 -22.40
C TYR A 107 2.09 -2.96 -23.89
N GLU A 108 2.53 -1.82 -24.42
CA GLU A 108 2.44 -1.52 -25.86
C GLU A 108 3.17 -2.56 -26.70
N LYS A 109 4.42 -2.89 -26.33
CA LYS A 109 5.21 -3.89 -27.03
C LYS A 109 4.58 -5.29 -26.96
N PHE A 110 4.06 -5.69 -25.80
CA PHE A 110 3.37 -6.97 -25.67
C PHE A 110 2.09 -7.01 -26.51
N ASN A 111 1.31 -5.92 -26.53
CA ASN A 111 0.11 -5.82 -27.35
C ASN A 111 0.44 -5.82 -28.86
N ALA A 112 1.56 -5.23 -29.27
CA ALA A 112 2.04 -5.30 -30.65
C ALA A 112 2.55 -6.70 -31.03
N ASP A 113 3.30 -7.35 -30.14
CA ASP A 113 3.95 -8.64 -30.40
C ASP A 113 2.97 -9.84 -30.27
N TYR A 114 1.95 -9.72 -29.41
CA TYR A 114 1.09 -10.83 -28.99
C TYR A 114 -0.40 -10.47 -28.87
N GLY A 115 -0.80 -9.23 -29.19
CA GLY A 115 -2.20 -8.80 -29.18
C GLY A 115 -2.98 -9.46 -30.32
N SER A 116 -3.36 -10.72 -30.11
CA SER A 116 -4.36 -11.38 -30.94
C SER A 116 -5.69 -10.65 -30.76
N GLN A 117 -6.34 -10.31 -31.87
CA GLN A 117 -7.73 -9.90 -31.93
C GLN A 117 -8.59 -10.83 -31.06
N ILE A 118 -9.09 -10.33 -29.92
CA ILE A 118 -10.39 -10.78 -29.44
C ILE A 118 -11.39 -9.95 -30.26
N LEU A 119 -11.67 -10.44 -31.47
CA LEU A 119 -12.87 -10.06 -32.19
C LEU A 119 -14.00 -10.96 -31.67
N GLN A 120 -15.04 -10.28 -31.19
CA GLN A 120 -16.36 -10.73 -30.70
C GLN A 120 -16.48 -11.03 -29.21
#